data_AF-A0A3A6NCE6-F1
#
_entry.id   AF-A0A3A6NCE6-F1
#
_cell.length_a   1.000
_cell.length_b   1.000
_cell.length_c   1.000
_cell.angle_alpha   90.00
_cell.angle_beta   90.00
_cell.angle_gamma   90.00
#
_symmetry.space_group_name_H-M   'P 1'
#
loop_
_entity.id
_entity.type
_entity.pdbx_description
1 polymer ?
#
loop_
_entity_poly.entity_id
_entity_poly.type
_entity_poly.pdbx_seq_one_letter_code
_entity_poly.pdbx_strand_id
1 'polypeptide(L)'
;MAEKWFGLTPEQVDLLKKLYPAAPEPQLQLFVYQAKRAGLDPLTNQIHLLERRRFSKETNQWETTWSVQTGIDGFRAVADRTGLYAPGKTPEIVERNGKIFAATTYVMKRVGDRWFEVSATAYWDEYVQTDSKGQPLHMWRKMPRNQLAKCAEALALRKAFPAELSGIYTDDEMQQADSDSILHACSSVSGETPAQKAETQPESAPQPATVQEPAKTQPENTPQPAQQKPQAETGKQAEAGKGQKGKKSNVESFSGQVVVIGEPAQTEKGWEVKAVDMATDEQLTLVGDDCKDLAETVYQVKGQRAKNRVKVEEIKPADAQAQSETQTEAPPQDGQAVTVTIQTAPKKTIRSKNGTAEEVVWCRAKLGDRQVLLAGELLLSLAEGQTVTLVAAATGEKAANGEEIINVQEIRADAA
;
A
#
# COMPACT_ATOMS: atom_id res chain seq x y z
N MET A 1 26.18 40.17 -10.13
CA MET A 1 25.41 39.72 -8.94
C MET A 1 24.11 39.04 -9.35
N ALA A 2 23.14 39.76 -9.93
CA ALA A 2 21.80 39.20 -10.26
C ALA A 2 21.81 37.93 -11.12
N GLU A 3 22.66 37.86 -12.16
CA GLU A 3 22.78 36.67 -13.02
C GLU A 3 23.27 35.43 -12.27
N LYS A 4 24.16 35.60 -11.27
CA LYS A 4 24.73 34.52 -10.46
C LYS A 4 23.70 33.83 -9.56
N TRP A 5 22.65 34.57 -9.19
CA TRP A 5 21.58 34.12 -8.30
C TRP A 5 20.23 34.02 -9.02
N PHE A 6 20.28 33.91 -10.36
CA PHE A 6 19.16 33.62 -11.24
C PHE A 6 17.93 34.54 -11.07
N GLY A 7 18.10 35.75 -10.56
CA GLY A 7 17.02 36.73 -10.36
C GLY A 7 16.55 36.94 -8.92
N LEU A 8 17.17 36.31 -7.92
CA LEU A 8 16.99 36.71 -6.51
C LEU A 8 17.60 38.11 -6.27
N THR A 9 16.97 38.89 -5.39
CA THR A 9 17.51 40.19 -4.93
C THR A 9 18.68 39.99 -3.94
N PRO A 10 19.54 41.00 -3.72
CA PRO A 10 20.63 40.91 -2.74
C PRO A 10 20.15 40.52 -1.33
N GLU A 11 18.98 41.03 -0.90
CA GLU A 11 18.38 40.76 0.40
C GLU A 11 17.89 39.30 0.49
N GLN A 12 17.32 38.75 -0.58
CA GLN A 12 16.91 37.35 -0.66
C GLN A 12 18.13 36.41 -0.63
N VAL A 13 19.24 36.79 -1.25
CA VAL A 13 20.50 36.02 -1.21
C VAL A 13 21.12 36.03 0.19
N ASP A 14 21.07 37.15 0.91
CA ASP A 14 21.51 37.23 2.30
C ASP A 14 20.63 36.37 3.23
N LEU A 15 19.30 36.41 3.06
CA LEU A 15 18.38 35.52 3.77
C LEU A 15 18.67 34.04 3.48
N LEU A 16 18.89 33.68 2.21
CA LEU A 16 19.25 32.31 1.81
C LEU A 16 20.54 31.84 2.49
N LYS A 17 21.57 32.68 2.55
CA LYS A 17 22.83 32.37 3.24
C LYS A 17 22.66 32.23 4.76
N LYS A 18 21.72 32.96 5.36
CA LYS A 18 21.35 32.81 6.78
C LYS A 18 20.56 31.53 7.06
N LEU A 19 19.73 31.07 6.13
CA LEU A 19 18.99 29.80 6.23
C LEU A 19 19.94 28.58 6.10
N TYR A 20 20.98 28.70 5.27
CA TYR A 20 21.91 27.62 4.96
C TYR A 20 23.38 28.00 5.23
N PRO A 21 23.77 28.31 6.49
CA PRO A 21 25.07 28.90 6.82
C PRO A 21 26.26 27.97 6.57
N ALA A 22 26.04 26.65 6.55
CA ALA A 22 27.06 25.65 6.27
C ALA A 22 27.19 25.29 4.77
N ALA A 23 26.26 25.73 3.92
CA ALA A 23 26.22 25.35 2.52
C ALA A 23 27.24 26.16 1.69
N PRO A 24 28.12 25.51 0.91
CA PRO A 24 29.04 26.22 0.03
C PRO A 24 28.30 27.02 -1.04
N GLU A 25 28.84 28.17 -1.44
CA GLU A 25 28.15 29.07 -2.37
C GLU A 25 27.79 28.44 -3.74
N PRO A 26 28.63 27.57 -4.36
CA PRO A 26 28.25 26.88 -5.61
C PRO A 26 27.04 25.95 -5.43
N GLN A 27 26.92 25.27 -4.29
CA GLN A 27 25.80 24.40 -3.95
C GLN A 27 24.52 25.21 -3.72
N LEU A 28 24.63 26.40 -3.10
CA LEU A 28 23.51 27.34 -3.01
C LEU A 28 23.06 27.86 -4.39
N GLN A 29 24.00 28.12 -5.30
CA GLN A 29 23.67 28.52 -6.67
C GLN A 29 22.98 27.38 -7.44
N LEU A 30 23.44 26.15 -7.28
CA LEU A 30 22.80 24.97 -7.85
C LEU A 30 21.37 24.76 -7.28
N PHE A 31 21.17 24.98 -5.97
CA PHE A 31 19.86 24.93 -5.33
C PHE A 31 18.89 25.98 -5.91
N VAL A 32 19.33 27.24 -6.01
CA VAL A 32 18.53 28.33 -6.60
C VAL A 32 18.23 28.08 -8.08
N TYR A 33 19.19 27.54 -8.83
CA TYR A 33 18.99 27.15 -10.22
C TYR A 33 17.89 26.08 -10.37
N GLN A 34 17.93 25.03 -9.53
CA GLN A 34 16.92 23.97 -9.53
C GLN A 34 15.54 24.51 -9.12
N ALA A 35 15.47 25.32 -8.06
CA ALA A 35 14.23 25.96 -7.62
C ALA A 35 13.62 26.80 -8.75
N LYS A 36 14.41 27.67 -9.40
CA LYS A 36 13.94 28.46 -10.55
C LYS A 36 13.50 27.59 -11.73
N ARG A 37 14.24 26.53 -12.08
CA ARG A 37 13.87 25.63 -13.18
C ARG A 37 12.52 24.95 -12.92
N ALA A 38 12.22 24.64 -11.66
CA ALA A 38 10.94 24.10 -11.20
C ALA A 38 9.85 25.18 -10.97
N GLY A 39 10.17 26.47 -11.11
CA GLY A 39 9.30 27.58 -10.70
C GLY A 39 9.03 27.66 -9.18
N LEU A 40 9.79 26.93 -8.37
CA LEU A 40 9.68 26.89 -6.90
C LEU A 40 10.46 28.05 -6.26
N ASP A 41 10.02 28.46 -5.07
CA ASP A 41 10.70 29.50 -4.28
C ASP A 41 11.66 28.84 -3.25
N PRO A 42 12.99 29.06 -3.34
CA PRO A 42 13.99 28.48 -2.45
C PRO A 42 13.94 29.02 -1.00
N LEU A 43 13.12 30.03 -0.73
CA LEU A 43 12.87 30.59 0.60
C LEU A 43 11.58 30.03 1.26
N THR A 44 10.81 29.21 0.52
CA THR A 44 9.60 28.54 1.03
C THR A 44 9.85 27.07 1.35
N ASN A 45 9.00 26.47 2.19
CA ASN A 45 9.03 25.04 2.52
C ASN A 45 8.57 24.11 1.38
N GLN A 46 8.79 24.51 0.12
CA GLN A 46 8.51 23.70 -1.06
C GLN A 46 9.74 22.92 -1.52
N ILE A 47 10.94 23.47 -1.31
CA ILE A 47 12.21 22.89 -1.76
C ILE A 47 13.31 23.18 -0.73
N HIS A 48 14.12 22.18 -0.41
CA HIS A 48 15.08 22.20 0.68
C HIS A 48 16.48 21.79 0.19
N LEU A 49 17.51 22.43 0.73
CA LEU A 49 18.90 22.02 0.56
C LEU A 49 19.36 21.29 1.84
N LEU A 50 19.52 19.98 1.75
CA LEU A 50 19.84 19.12 2.90
C LEU A 50 21.29 18.63 2.85
N GLU A 51 21.98 18.78 3.98
CA GLU A 51 23.28 18.16 4.23
C GLU A 51 23.11 16.65 4.40
N ARG A 52 23.86 15.85 3.65
CA ARG A 52 23.85 14.39 3.69
C ARG A 52 25.28 13.88 3.86
N ARG A 53 25.52 13.04 4.87
CA ARG A 53 26.83 12.40 5.08
C ARG A 53 26.83 11.08 4.30
N ARG A 54 27.67 11.00 3.27
CA ARG A 54 27.85 9.79 2.44
C ARG A 54 29.17 9.13 2.78
N PHE A 55 29.18 7.81 2.93
CA PHE A 55 30.44 7.08 3.03
C PHE A 55 31.01 6.86 1.63
N SER A 56 32.20 7.38 1.38
CA SER A 56 32.90 7.25 0.10
C SER A 56 33.84 6.05 0.17
N LYS A 57 33.58 5.05 -0.70
CA LYS A 57 34.40 3.83 -0.79
C LYS A 57 35.82 4.11 -1.30
N GLU A 58 35.99 5.15 -2.10
CA GLU A 58 37.26 5.50 -2.74
C GLU A 58 38.23 6.18 -1.76
N THR A 59 37.71 7.06 -0.90
CA THR A 59 38.49 7.78 0.12
C THR A 59 38.45 7.12 1.50
N ASN A 60 37.61 6.08 1.66
CA ASN A 60 37.29 5.36 2.89
C ASN A 60 36.87 6.30 4.05
N GLN A 61 36.19 7.41 3.71
CA GLN A 61 35.85 8.50 4.62
C GLN A 61 34.39 8.92 4.49
N TRP A 62 33.89 9.61 5.52
CA TRP A 62 32.57 10.23 5.52
C TRP A 62 32.65 11.62 4.89
N GLU A 63 32.09 11.76 3.70
CA GLU A 63 32.04 13.01 2.95
C GLU A 63 30.71 13.72 3.20
N THR A 64 30.75 15.03 3.46
CA THR A 64 29.55 15.87 3.49
C THR A 64 29.17 16.23 2.05
N THR A 65 27.99 15.79 1.65
CA THR A 65 27.36 16.06 0.35
C THR A 65 26.10 16.90 0.56
N TRP A 66 25.64 17.58 -0.48
CA TRP A 66 24.47 18.44 -0.43
C TRP A 66 23.44 17.96 -1.46
N SER A 67 22.24 17.64 -1.00
CA SER A 67 21.14 17.15 -1.83
C SER A 67 19.99 18.16 -1.84
N VAL A 68 19.44 18.44 -3.02
CA VAL A 68 18.21 19.22 -3.16
C VAL A 68 17.04 18.25 -3.09
N GLN A 69 16.13 18.45 -2.13
CA GLN A 69 14.95 17.60 -1.93
C GLN A 69 13.70 18.48 -1.95
N THR A 70 12.62 17.99 -2.55
CA THR A 70 11.39 18.77 -2.78
C THR A 70 10.26 18.18 -1.96
N GLY A 71 9.59 19.03 -1.17
CA GLY A 71 8.43 18.61 -0.40
C GLY A 71 7.23 18.31 -1.30
N ILE A 72 6.24 17.60 -0.76
CA ILE A 72 5.00 17.31 -1.50
C ILE A 72 4.30 18.60 -1.97
N ASP A 73 4.39 19.68 -1.19
CA ASP A 73 3.84 20.99 -1.55
C ASP A 73 4.59 21.66 -2.72
N GLY A 74 5.87 21.34 -2.91
CA GLY A 74 6.59 21.70 -4.14
C GLY A 74 6.07 20.93 -5.36
N PHE A 75 5.82 19.63 -5.23
CA PHE A 75 5.23 18.83 -6.31
C PHE A 75 3.81 19.32 -6.67
N ARG A 76 2.97 19.61 -5.65
CA ARG A 76 1.64 20.21 -5.84
C ARG A 76 1.73 21.57 -6.53
N ALA A 77 2.65 22.44 -6.12
CA ALA A 77 2.81 23.76 -6.72
C ALA A 77 3.34 23.70 -8.17
N VAL A 78 4.19 22.73 -8.52
CA VAL A 78 4.60 22.47 -9.91
C VAL A 78 3.39 22.02 -10.74
N ALA A 79 2.61 21.07 -10.23
CA ALA A 79 1.44 20.55 -10.92
C ALA A 79 0.35 21.62 -11.11
N ASP A 80 0.04 22.40 -10.08
CA ASP A 80 -0.98 23.47 -10.10
C ASP A 80 -0.68 24.55 -11.15
N ARG A 81 0.59 24.98 -11.26
CA ARG A 81 1.03 25.95 -12.27
C ARG A 81 0.82 25.51 -13.72
N THR A 82 0.62 24.22 -13.99
CA THR A 82 0.29 23.75 -15.35
C THR A 82 -1.13 24.17 -15.78
N GLY A 83 -2.03 24.47 -14.83
CA GLY A 83 -3.47 24.62 -15.08
C GLY A 83 -4.17 23.31 -15.47
N LEU A 84 -3.48 22.17 -15.40
CA LEU A 84 -3.96 20.84 -15.75
C LEU A 84 -4.08 19.91 -14.53
N TYR A 85 -3.93 20.44 -13.32
CA TYR A 85 -4.00 19.70 -12.06
C TYR A 85 -5.29 20.03 -11.29
N ALA A 86 -5.83 19.03 -10.60
CA ALA A 86 -6.72 19.24 -9.47
C ALA A 86 -6.50 18.12 -8.42
N PRO A 87 -6.78 18.37 -7.13
CA PRO A 87 -6.75 17.34 -6.10
C PRO A 87 -7.71 16.19 -6.43
N GLY A 88 -7.29 14.95 -6.15
CA GLY A 88 -8.19 13.78 -6.23
C GLY A 88 -8.95 13.54 -4.92
N LYS A 89 -9.57 12.36 -4.82
CA LYS A 89 -10.22 11.88 -3.58
C LYS A 89 -9.20 11.60 -2.47
N THR A 90 -9.69 11.52 -1.24
CA THR A 90 -8.94 11.16 -0.03
C THR A 90 -8.10 9.88 -0.24
N PRO A 91 -6.84 9.82 0.22
CA PRO A 91 -6.03 8.60 0.14
C PRO A 91 -6.68 7.39 0.82
N GLU A 92 -6.60 6.24 0.17
CA GLU A 92 -7.07 4.96 0.69
C GLU A 92 -5.91 4.25 1.40
N ILE A 93 -6.06 3.99 2.70
CA ILE A 93 -5.05 3.28 3.51
C ILE A 93 -5.47 1.83 3.69
N VAL A 94 -4.61 0.91 3.27
CA VAL A 94 -4.79 -0.53 3.48
C VAL A 94 -4.02 -0.94 4.73
N GLU A 95 -4.71 -1.56 5.68
CA GLU A 95 -4.12 -2.12 6.89
C GLU A 95 -4.25 -3.64 6.91
N ARG A 96 -3.21 -4.32 7.39
CA ARG A 96 -3.18 -5.78 7.60
C ARG A 96 -2.71 -6.05 9.02
N ASN A 97 -3.43 -6.87 9.77
CA ASN A 97 -3.10 -7.24 11.15
C ASN A 97 -2.81 -6.04 12.08
N GLY A 98 -3.59 -4.96 11.92
CA GLY A 98 -3.44 -3.71 12.69
C GLY A 98 -2.20 -2.87 12.35
N LYS A 99 -1.50 -3.20 11.25
CA LYS A 99 -0.35 -2.45 10.71
C LYS A 99 -0.71 -1.87 9.35
N ILE A 100 -0.16 -0.70 9.04
CA ILE A 100 -0.32 -0.10 7.72
C ILE A 100 0.50 -0.91 6.71
N PHE A 101 -0.14 -1.31 5.61
CA PHE A 101 0.46 -2.12 4.56
C PHE A 101 0.70 -1.30 3.28
N ALA A 102 -0.28 -0.48 2.88
CA ALA A 102 -0.16 0.37 1.69
C ALA A 102 -0.99 1.65 1.84
N ALA A 103 -0.64 2.68 1.06
CA ALA A 103 -1.48 3.85 0.81
C ALA A 103 -1.64 4.06 -0.69
N THR A 104 -2.85 4.31 -1.16
CA THR A 104 -3.13 4.70 -2.55
C THR A 104 -3.66 6.13 -2.57
N THR A 105 -3.02 7.02 -3.32
CA THR A 105 -3.45 8.41 -3.49
C THR A 105 -3.84 8.68 -4.94
N TYR A 106 -4.71 9.66 -5.12
CA TYR A 106 -5.37 10.00 -6.38
C TYR A 106 -5.14 11.48 -6.68
N VAL A 107 -4.81 11.80 -7.94
CA VAL A 107 -4.71 13.17 -8.45
C VAL A 107 -5.44 13.28 -9.77
N MET A 108 -6.03 14.43 -10.09
CA MET A 108 -6.71 14.65 -11.35
C MET A 108 -5.78 15.37 -12.33
N LYS A 109 -5.64 14.82 -13.54
CA LYS A 109 -4.94 15.47 -14.66
C LYS A 109 -5.91 15.78 -15.80
N ARG A 110 -5.89 17.01 -16.29
CA ARG A 110 -6.56 17.39 -17.54
C ARG A 110 -5.71 17.03 -18.76
N VAL A 111 -6.31 16.35 -19.73
CA VAL A 111 -5.73 16.04 -21.04
C VAL A 111 -6.75 16.40 -22.11
N GLY A 112 -6.45 17.45 -22.91
CA GLY A 112 -7.46 18.11 -23.73
C GLY A 112 -8.57 18.71 -22.86
N ASP A 113 -9.83 18.45 -23.19
CA ASP A 113 -11.00 18.92 -22.42
C ASP A 113 -11.54 17.89 -21.41
N ARG A 114 -10.79 16.82 -21.14
CA ARG A 114 -11.20 15.77 -20.21
C ARG A 114 -10.27 15.68 -19.01
N TRP A 115 -10.85 15.41 -17.85
CA TRP A 115 -10.14 15.09 -16.62
C TRP A 115 -10.01 13.58 -16.47
N PHE A 116 -8.83 13.14 -16.04
CA PHE A 116 -8.49 11.74 -15.80
C PHE A 116 -7.95 11.59 -14.38
N GLU A 117 -8.44 10.60 -13.65
CA GLU A 117 -7.86 10.22 -12.35
C GLU A 117 -6.55 9.46 -12.60
N VAL A 118 -5.49 9.89 -11.93
CA VAL A 118 -4.18 9.24 -11.90
C VAL A 118 -3.92 8.80 -10.47
N SER A 119 -3.79 7.50 -10.26
CA SER A 119 -3.48 6.90 -8.97
C SER A 119 -2.09 6.27 -8.93
N ALA A 120 -1.53 6.22 -7.73
CA ALA A 120 -0.35 5.42 -7.40
C ALA A 120 -0.46 4.91 -5.96
N THR A 121 0.21 3.79 -5.69
CA THR A 121 0.23 3.10 -4.41
C THR A 121 1.67 3.03 -3.89
N ALA A 122 1.87 3.37 -2.63
CA ALA A 122 3.13 3.19 -1.91
C ALA A 122 2.96 2.09 -0.85
N TYR A 123 3.85 1.09 -0.84
CA TYR A 123 3.85 0.02 0.16
C TYR A 123 4.69 0.42 1.38
N TRP A 124 4.24 0.05 2.57
CA TRP A 124 4.89 0.45 3.83
C TRP A 124 6.36 0.02 3.87
N ASP A 125 6.64 -1.24 3.54
CA ASP A 125 7.99 -1.83 3.64
C ASP A 125 8.99 -1.26 2.60
N GLU A 126 8.51 -0.62 1.53
CA GLU A 126 9.34 0.02 0.50
C GLU A 126 9.70 1.48 0.84
N TYR A 127 8.86 2.17 1.62
CA TYR A 127 8.95 3.63 1.85
C TYR A 127 9.25 4.02 3.29
N VAL A 128 9.04 3.13 4.27
CA VAL A 128 9.26 3.44 5.69
C VAL A 128 10.75 3.70 5.97
N GLN A 129 11.07 4.93 6.34
CA GLN A 129 12.44 5.26 6.74
C GLN A 129 12.69 4.76 8.17
N THR A 130 13.71 3.92 8.34
CA THR A 130 14.12 3.35 9.63
C THR A 130 15.46 3.89 10.13
N ASP A 131 15.70 3.80 11.44
CA ASP A 131 17.01 4.03 12.05
C ASP A 131 17.93 2.79 11.93
N SER A 132 19.16 2.89 12.47
CA SER A 132 20.14 1.80 12.47
C SER A 132 19.75 0.57 13.31
N LYS A 133 18.58 0.60 13.99
CA LYS A 133 17.98 -0.52 14.73
C LYS A 133 16.72 -1.05 14.04
N GLY A 134 16.47 -0.64 12.79
CA GLY A 134 15.28 -1.02 12.03
C GLY A 134 13.97 -0.41 12.55
N GLN A 135 14.02 0.61 13.43
CA GLN A 135 12.82 1.24 13.96
C GLN A 135 12.44 2.46 13.10
N PRO A 136 11.14 2.67 12.76
CA PRO A 136 10.74 3.83 11.96
C PRO A 136 11.17 5.16 12.59
N LEU A 137 11.57 6.14 11.78
CA LEU A 137 11.97 7.46 12.26
C LEU A 137 10.81 8.20 12.96
N HIS A 138 11.10 9.29 13.68
CA HIS A 138 10.11 9.98 14.54
C HIS A 138 8.80 10.32 13.81
N MET A 139 8.87 10.89 12.61
CA MET A 139 7.69 11.26 11.82
C MET A 139 6.89 10.04 11.37
N TRP A 140 7.56 8.94 11.00
CA TRP A 140 6.93 7.67 10.65
C TRP A 140 6.25 7.01 11.86
N ARG A 141 6.78 7.14 13.07
CA ARG A 141 6.08 6.73 14.30
C ARG A 141 4.90 7.63 14.68
N LYS A 142 5.05 8.95 14.49
CA LYS A 142 4.05 9.95 14.91
C LYS A 142 2.84 10.04 13.99
N MET A 143 3.04 9.95 12.67
CA MET A 143 2.01 10.18 11.65
C MET A 143 2.07 9.17 10.49
N PRO A 144 2.12 7.84 10.76
CA PRO A 144 2.47 6.83 9.76
C PRO A 144 1.58 6.85 8.50
N ARG A 145 0.26 7.03 8.65
CA ARG A 145 -0.68 7.11 7.52
C ARG A 145 -0.40 8.32 6.62
N ASN A 146 -0.13 9.48 7.21
CA ASN A 146 0.23 10.69 6.46
C ASN A 146 1.59 10.56 5.77
N GLN A 147 2.56 9.93 6.44
CA GLN A 147 3.88 9.68 5.86
C GLN A 147 3.82 8.72 4.67
N LEU A 148 2.96 7.71 4.66
CA LEU A 148 2.82 6.83 3.49
C LEU A 148 1.95 7.47 2.39
N ALA A 149 0.89 8.19 2.75
CA ALA A 149 0.02 8.89 1.81
C ALA A 149 0.76 9.96 0.99
N LYS A 150 1.70 10.71 1.59
CA LYS A 150 2.53 11.70 0.86
C LYS A 150 3.44 11.03 -0.18
N CYS A 151 3.94 9.81 0.08
CA CYS A 151 4.76 9.04 -0.86
C CYS A 151 3.90 8.60 -2.04
N ALA A 152 2.73 8.02 -1.76
CA ALA A 152 1.77 7.64 -2.80
C ALA A 152 1.30 8.85 -3.64
N GLU A 153 1.15 10.02 -3.03
CA GLU A 153 0.81 11.26 -3.74
C GLU A 153 1.96 11.75 -4.62
N ALA A 154 3.21 11.71 -4.15
CA ALA A 154 4.38 12.05 -4.94
C ALA A 154 4.51 11.16 -6.19
N LEU A 155 4.29 9.85 -6.04
CA LEU A 155 4.24 8.88 -7.15
C LEU A 155 3.10 9.19 -8.14
N ALA A 156 1.91 9.52 -7.63
CA ALA A 156 0.75 9.87 -8.47
C ALA A 156 1.00 11.16 -9.25
N LEU A 157 1.61 12.17 -8.61
CA LEU A 157 2.03 13.42 -9.23
C LEU A 157 3.13 13.19 -10.27
N ARG A 158 4.15 12.35 -10.01
CA ARG A 158 5.14 11.97 -11.04
C ARG A 158 4.50 11.33 -12.26
N LYS A 159 3.58 10.39 -12.05
CA LYS A 159 2.85 9.69 -13.12
C LYS A 159 1.96 10.65 -13.92
N ALA A 160 1.40 11.66 -13.28
CA ALA A 160 0.61 12.69 -13.92
C ALA A 160 1.47 13.73 -14.66
N PHE A 161 2.54 14.25 -14.05
CA PHE A 161 3.35 15.38 -14.55
C PHE A 161 4.84 15.00 -14.72
N PRO A 162 5.16 14.00 -15.57
CA PRO A 162 6.51 13.44 -15.65
C PRO A 162 7.53 14.37 -16.30
N ALA A 163 7.09 15.32 -17.14
CA ALA A 163 7.99 16.29 -17.77
C ALA A 163 8.34 17.43 -16.80
N GLU A 164 7.35 17.88 -16.03
CA GLU A 164 7.42 19.00 -15.10
C GLU A 164 8.16 18.63 -13.81
N LEU A 165 8.01 17.38 -13.34
CA LEU A 165 8.70 16.83 -12.17
C LEU A 165 10.00 16.10 -12.54
N SER A 166 10.45 16.19 -13.80
CA SER A 166 11.68 15.55 -14.27
C SER A 166 12.92 16.16 -13.62
N GLY A 167 13.80 15.30 -13.08
CA GLY A 167 15.04 15.73 -12.44
C GLY A 167 14.85 16.59 -11.18
N ILE A 168 13.69 16.47 -10.53
CA ILE A 168 13.37 16.96 -9.18
C ILE A 168 13.01 15.71 -8.37
N TYR A 169 13.44 15.58 -7.11
CA TYR A 169 13.17 14.39 -6.28
C TYR A 169 12.58 14.76 -4.92
N THR A 170 11.70 13.89 -4.40
CA THR A 170 11.24 13.93 -3.00
C THR A 170 12.21 13.18 -2.09
N ASP A 171 12.20 13.53 -0.80
CA ASP A 171 13.02 12.90 0.25
C ASP A 171 12.97 11.37 0.21
N ASP A 172 11.77 10.81 0.03
CA ASP A 172 11.53 9.36 0.14
C ASP A 172 12.14 8.57 -1.03
N GLU A 173 12.17 9.14 -2.23
CA GLU A 173 12.73 8.50 -3.43
C GLU A 173 14.26 8.61 -3.47
N MET A 174 14.83 9.75 -3.04
CA MET A 174 16.28 9.88 -2.89
C MET A 174 16.82 8.84 -1.91
N GLN A 175 16.08 8.57 -0.83
CA GLN A 175 16.48 7.60 0.18
C GLN A 175 16.40 6.15 -0.32
N GLN A 176 15.49 5.82 -1.24
CA GLN A 176 15.47 4.52 -1.93
C GLN A 176 16.73 4.35 -2.80
N ALA A 177 17.04 5.34 -3.64
CA ALA A 177 18.24 5.32 -4.48
C ALA A 177 19.55 5.24 -3.68
N ASP A 178 19.64 5.94 -2.54
CA ASP A 178 20.77 5.82 -1.61
C ASP A 178 20.85 4.41 -0.98
N SER A 179 19.71 3.81 -0.61
CA SER A 179 19.64 2.48 0.01
C SER A 179 20.13 1.36 -0.91
N ASP A 180 19.75 1.38 -2.19
CA ASP A 180 20.25 0.44 -3.20
C ASP A 180 21.79 0.54 -3.35
N SER A 181 22.34 1.75 -3.24
CA SER A 181 23.78 1.98 -3.31
C SER A 181 24.56 1.39 -2.12
N ILE A 182 23.90 1.25 -0.96
CA ILE A 182 24.44 0.59 0.24
C ILE A 182 24.35 -0.94 0.13
N LEU A 183 23.28 -1.50 -0.44
CA LEU A 183 23.15 -2.95 -0.62
C LEU A 183 24.23 -3.51 -1.56
N HIS A 184 24.55 -2.80 -2.64
CA HIS A 184 25.71 -3.11 -3.51
C HIS A 184 27.08 -2.87 -2.83
N ALA A 185 27.16 -2.39 -1.59
CA ALA A 185 28.42 -2.29 -0.83
C ALA A 185 28.75 -3.54 0.00
N CYS A 186 27.77 -4.33 0.41
CA CYS A 186 27.99 -5.44 1.35
C CYS A 186 28.41 -6.76 0.69
N SER A 187 28.28 -6.92 -0.62
CA SER A 187 28.53 -8.21 -1.29
C SER A 187 30.00 -8.50 -1.67
N SER A 188 30.95 -7.63 -1.34
CA SER A 188 32.34 -7.75 -1.85
C SER A 188 33.45 -7.42 -0.85
N VAL A 189 33.38 -7.93 0.38
CA VAL A 189 34.59 -8.14 1.19
C VAL A 189 34.47 -9.40 2.06
N SER A 190 35.18 -10.46 1.66
CA SER A 190 35.58 -11.57 2.51
C SER A 190 37.09 -11.73 2.33
N GLY A 191 37.87 -11.60 3.42
CA GLY A 191 39.33 -11.63 3.32
C GLY A 191 40.06 -10.96 4.48
N GLU A 192 40.13 -11.68 5.60
CA GLU A 192 41.29 -11.77 6.52
C GLU A 192 41.91 -10.50 7.15
N THR A 193 41.69 -10.37 8.46
CA THR A 193 42.49 -9.58 9.40
C THR A 193 43.90 -10.15 9.57
N PRO A 194 44.92 -9.32 9.86
CA PRO A 194 45.78 -9.61 11.01
C PRO A 194 45.97 -8.43 11.96
N ALA A 195 46.06 -8.74 13.26
CA ALA A 195 46.21 -7.76 14.34
C ALA A 195 47.68 -7.50 14.70
N GLN A 196 47.99 -6.32 15.27
CA GLN A 196 49.14 -6.11 16.17
C GLN A 196 48.93 -4.90 17.11
N LYS A 197 49.80 -4.78 18.13
CA LYS A 197 49.47 -4.28 19.49
C LYS A 197 50.60 -3.45 20.12
N ALA A 198 50.29 -2.31 20.74
CA ALA A 198 50.99 -1.60 21.86
C ALA A 198 50.15 -0.34 22.24
N GLU A 199 49.61 -0.16 23.46
CA GLU A 199 50.25 0.30 24.72
C GLU A 199 51.00 1.65 24.58
N THR A 200 50.61 2.74 25.24
CA THR A 200 50.83 3.00 26.69
C THR A 200 49.95 4.13 27.27
N GLN A 201 49.62 4.08 28.57
CA GLN A 201 49.07 5.17 29.44
C GLN A 201 49.98 5.30 30.69
N PRO A 202 50.08 6.47 31.39
CA PRO A 202 49.12 6.88 32.46
C PRO A 202 48.90 8.43 32.62
N GLU A 203 47.72 8.92 33.04
CA GLU A 203 47.33 9.38 34.42
C GLU A 203 48.08 10.65 34.93
N SER A 204 47.50 11.73 35.51
CA SER A 204 46.31 11.95 36.37
C SER A 204 45.73 13.40 36.31
N ALA A 205 44.59 13.65 36.97
CA ALA A 205 43.85 14.94 37.06
C ALA A 205 44.32 15.89 38.20
N PRO A 206 43.69 17.07 38.43
CA PRO A 206 42.47 17.09 39.27
C PRO A 206 41.37 18.15 38.96
N GLN A 207 40.14 17.83 39.39
CA GLN A 207 39.05 18.75 39.83
C GLN A 207 38.87 18.55 41.37
N PRO A 208 38.03 19.26 42.17
CA PRO A 208 36.83 20.07 41.82
C PRO A 208 36.53 21.35 42.68
N ALA A 209 35.42 22.07 42.39
CA ALA A 209 34.61 22.80 43.39
C ALA A 209 33.20 23.23 42.86
N THR A 210 32.23 23.35 43.79
CA THR A 210 30.76 23.44 43.59
C THR A 210 30.14 24.82 43.89
N VAL A 211 29.06 25.24 43.19
CA VAL A 211 27.94 26.12 43.70
C VAL A 211 26.66 25.81 42.88
N GLN A 212 25.69 25.02 43.38
CA GLN A 212 24.42 25.35 44.10
C GLN A 212 23.23 25.92 43.30
N GLU A 213 22.04 25.37 43.59
CA GLU A 213 20.69 25.68 43.08
C GLU A 213 19.77 26.08 44.27
N PRO A 214 18.85 27.04 44.15
CA PRO A 214 17.85 27.34 45.18
C PRO A 214 16.38 27.07 44.77
N ALA A 215 15.63 26.44 45.68
CA ALA A 215 14.15 26.45 45.71
C ALA A 215 13.66 27.66 46.57
N LYS A 216 12.37 28.00 46.80
CA LYS A 216 11.05 27.32 46.69
C LYS A 216 9.94 28.34 47.05
N THR A 217 8.73 28.31 46.44
CA THR A 217 7.42 28.55 47.14
C THR A 217 6.18 28.27 46.27
N GLN A 218 5.07 27.88 46.92
CA GLN A 218 3.69 27.74 46.39
C GLN A 218 2.75 28.76 47.08
N PRO A 219 1.53 29.00 46.55
CA PRO A 219 0.28 28.32 47.00
C PRO A 219 -0.62 27.82 45.83
N GLU A 220 -1.80 27.17 45.98
CA GLU A 220 -2.38 26.25 47.00
C GLU A 220 -3.78 25.68 46.52
N ASN A 221 -4.23 24.54 47.10
CA ASN A 221 -5.59 23.92 47.29
C ASN A 221 -6.89 24.51 46.67
N THR A 222 -7.98 23.77 46.33
CA THR A 222 -8.40 22.34 46.07
C THR A 222 -9.85 22.44 45.45
N PRO A 223 -10.72 21.40 45.28
CA PRO A 223 -10.56 19.95 45.05
C PRO A 223 -11.35 19.38 43.84
N GLN A 224 -11.10 18.11 43.53
CA GLN A 224 -11.88 17.26 42.61
C GLN A 224 -12.59 16.13 43.41
N PRO A 225 -13.84 15.71 43.09
CA PRO A 225 -14.47 14.54 43.70
C PRO A 225 -14.03 13.22 43.06
N ALA A 226 -13.96 12.16 43.86
CA ALA A 226 -13.52 10.82 43.46
C ALA A 226 -14.67 9.87 43.07
N GLN A 227 -14.36 8.81 42.32
CA GLN A 227 -15.14 7.56 42.32
C GLN A 227 -14.19 6.35 42.40
N GLN A 228 -14.64 5.30 43.10
CA GLN A 228 -13.81 4.23 43.66
C GLN A 228 -13.86 2.94 42.83
N LYS A 229 -12.80 2.12 42.91
CA LYS A 229 -12.87 0.67 42.64
C LYS A 229 -13.12 -0.09 43.94
N PRO A 230 -14.00 -1.10 43.97
CA PRO A 230 -13.99 -2.13 45.00
C PRO A 230 -12.89 -3.18 44.76
N GLN A 231 -12.33 -3.71 45.84
CA GLN A 231 -11.51 -4.92 45.87
C GLN A 231 -12.37 -6.13 46.25
N ALA A 232 -11.98 -7.30 45.74
CA ALA A 232 -12.21 -8.63 46.32
C ALA A 232 -11.25 -9.58 45.60
N GLU A 233 -10.65 -10.61 46.17
CA GLU A 233 -10.27 -10.95 47.54
C GLU A 233 -9.30 -12.15 47.39
N THR A 234 -8.61 -12.55 48.47
CA THR A 234 -7.47 -13.48 48.39
C THR A 234 -7.87 -14.96 48.34
N GLY A 235 -7.23 -15.75 47.47
CA GLY A 235 -7.36 -17.21 47.45
C GLY A 235 -6.05 -17.92 47.13
N LYS A 236 -5.19 -18.13 48.14
CA LYS A 236 -4.01 -19.01 48.03
C LYS A 236 -4.43 -20.45 48.22
N GLN A 237 -4.02 -21.32 47.31
CA GLN A 237 -3.55 -22.66 47.67
C GLN A 237 -2.47 -23.11 46.69
N ALA A 238 -1.40 -23.68 47.24
CA ALA A 238 -0.32 -24.29 46.48
C ALA A 238 -0.10 -25.68 47.06
N GLU A 239 0.02 -26.68 46.19
CA GLU A 239 0.59 -27.97 46.58
C GLU A 239 1.39 -28.55 45.40
N ALA A 240 2.52 -29.18 45.72
CA ALA A 240 3.50 -29.63 44.75
C ALA A 240 3.54 -31.16 44.68
N GLY A 241 3.21 -31.73 43.53
CA GLY A 241 3.38 -33.16 43.24
C GLY A 241 4.44 -33.39 42.16
N LYS A 242 5.58 -34.01 42.52
CA LYS A 242 6.56 -34.52 41.54
C LYS A 242 6.07 -35.85 40.96
N GLY A 243 5.95 -35.97 39.63
CA GLY A 243 5.51 -37.23 39.01
C GLY A 243 5.69 -37.34 37.50
N GLN A 244 6.89 -37.77 37.08
CA GLN A 244 7.23 -38.44 35.80
C GLN A 244 6.98 -37.77 34.43
N LYS A 245 7.95 -37.98 33.54
CA LYS A 245 7.96 -37.50 32.15
C LYS A 245 7.01 -38.33 31.26
N GLY A 246 5.87 -37.76 30.90
CA GLY A 246 5.10 -38.15 29.72
C GLY A 246 5.19 -37.06 28.65
N LYS A 247 5.72 -37.36 27.46
CA LYS A 247 5.88 -36.38 26.36
C LYS A 247 4.54 -36.12 25.68
N LYS A 248 3.59 -35.51 26.41
CA LYS A 248 2.32 -35.04 25.84
C LYS A 248 2.62 -34.00 24.77
N SER A 249 2.38 -34.35 23.51
CA SER A 249 2.21 -33.36 22.45
C SER A 249 1.05 -32.46 22.86
N ASN A 250 1.31 -31.16 23.00
CA ASN A 250 0.24 -30.18 23.15
C ASN A 250 -0.49 -30.12 21.81
N VAL A 251 -1.67 -30.74 21.75
CA VAL A 251 -2.55 -30.76 20.59
C VAL A 251 -3.68 -29.79 20.90
N GLU A 252 -3.76 -28.74 20.10
CA GLU A 252 -4.71 -27.64 20.29
C GLU A 252 -5.72 -27.66 19.13
N SER A 253 -6.98 -27.32 19.40
CA SER A 253 -7.98 -27.18 18.35
C SER A 253 -7.68 -25.96 17.50
N PHE A 254 -7.68 -26.11 16.18
CA PHE A 254 -7.41 -25.07 15.20
C PHE A 254 -8.63 -24.85 14.32
N SER A 255 -8.96 -23.59 14.08
CA SER A 255 -10.04 -23.15 13.17
C SER A 255 -9.64 -21.80 12.59
N GLY A 256 -9.36 -21.74 11.29
CA GLY A 256 -8.84 -20.54 10.63
C GLY A 256 -8.95 -20.58 9.11
N GLN A 257 -8.68 -19.45 8.47
CA GLN A 257 -8.51 -19.38 7.03
C GLN A 257 -7.05 -19.64 6.68
N VAL A 258 -6.81 -20.53 5.73
CA VAL A 258 -5.46 -20.87 5.27
C VAL A 258 -5.39 -20.75 3.74
N VAL A 259 -4.28 -20.24 3.23
CA VAL A 259 -3.98 -20.23 1.79
C VAL A 259 -3.11 -21.45 1.48
N VAL A 260 -3.53 -22.31 0.55
CA VAL A 260 -2.69 -23.41 0.06
C VAL A 260 -1.63 -22.83 -0.90
N ILE A 261 -0.36 -23.13 -0.64
CA ILE A 261 0.81 -22.52 -1.31
C ILE A 261 1.77 -23.56 -1.91
N GLY A 262 1.22 -24.71 -2.32
CA GLY A 262 1.97 -25.74 -3.03
C GLY A 262 1.15 -27.00 -3.26
N GLU A 263 1.68 -27.89 -4.10
CA GLU A 263 1.00 -29.12 -4.51
C GLU A 263 0.86 -30.15 -3.35
N PRO A 264 -0.28 -30.85 -3.25
CA PRO A 264 -0.44 -31.99 -2.33
C PRO A 264 0.56 -33.11 -2.58
N ALA A 265 1.27 -33.54 -1.53
CA ALA A 265 2.25 -34.61 -1.58
C ALA A 265 1.79 -35.82 -0.75
N GLN A 266 1.86 -37.02 -1.33
CA GLN A 266 1.58 -38.27 -0.60
C GLN A 266 2.83 -38.73 0.17
N THR A 267 2.67 -38.97 1.47
CA THR A 267 3.74 -39.48 2.35
C THR A 267 3.35 -40.83 2.98
N GLU A 268 4.29 -41.51 3.65
CA GLU A 268 4.02 -42.71 4.47
C GLU A 268 2.98 -42.48 5.58
N LYS A 269 2.62 -41.22 5.88
CA LYS A 269 1.69 -40.83 6.96
C LYS A 269 0.38 -40.20 6.44
N GLY A 270 0.15 -40.28 5.13
CA GLY A 270 -1.01 -39.67 4.45
C GLY A 270 -0.63 -38.49 3.57
N TRP A 271 -1.63 -37.79 3.06
CA TRP A 271 -1.46 -36.57 2.26
C TRP A 271 -1.03 -35.39 3.13
N GLU A 272 -0.05 -34.64 2.65
CA GLU A 272 0.45 -33.40 3.27
C GLU A 272 0.46 -32.27 2.24
N VAL A 273 0.02 -31.06 2.61
CA VAL A 273 0.14 -29.87 1.75
C VAL A 273 0.61 -28.66 2.55
N LYS A 274 1.37 -27.76 1.92
CA LYS A 274 1.83 -26.52 2.54
C LYS A 274 0.76 -25.45 2.47
N ALA A 275 0.52 -24.77 3.58
CA ALA A 275 -0.42 -23.66 3.66
C ALA A 275 0.14 -22.54 4.54
N VAL A 276 -0.47 -21.35 4.47
CA VAL A 276 -0.19 -20.22 5.38
C VAL A 276 -1.48 -19.86 6.10
N ASP A 277 -1.43 -19.74 7.43
CA ASP A 277 -2.56 -19.23 8.22
C ASP A 277 -2.72 -17.72 8.01
N MET A 278 -3.86 -17.30 7.45
CA MET A 278 -4.12 -15.89 7.16
C MET A 278 -4.20 -15.00 8.41
N ALA A 279 -4.48 -15.57 9.59
CA ALA A 279 -4.57 -14.82 10.84
C ALA A 279 -3.20 -14.57 11.49
N THR A 280 -2.22 -15.46 11.28
CA THR A 280 -0.92 -15.43 11.96
C THR A 280 0.29 -15.29 11.02
N ASP A 281 0.09 -15.46 9.72
CA ASP A 281 1.12 -15.53 8.67
C ASP A 281 2.15 -16.68 8.89
N GLU A 282 1.78 -17.67 9.71
CA GLU A 282 2.64 -18.82 10.00
C GLU A 282 2.50 -19.89 8.91
N GLN A 283 3.64 -20.42 8.45
CA GLN A 283 3.66 -21.57 7.54
C GLN A 283 3.23 -22.84 8.26
N LEU A 284 2.14 -23.43 7.78
CA LEU A 284 1.56 -24.68 8.25
C LEU A 284 1.74 -25.81 7.23
N THR A 285 1.62 -27.04 7.72
CA THR A 285 1.44 -28.23 6.91
C THR A 285 0.09 -28.85 7.27
N LEU A 286 -0.85 -28.82 6.34
CA LEU A 286 -2.13 -29.51 6.46
C LEU A 286 -1.89 -31.01 6.20
N VAL A 287 -2.57 -31.87 6.95
CA VAL A 287 -2.37 -33.33 6.92
C VAL A 287 -3.73 -34.03 7.00
N GLY A 288 -4.00 -34.96 6.09
CA GLY A 288 -5.24 -35.74 6.06
C GLY A 288 -5.71 -36.02 4.65
N ASP A 289 -6.59 -37.00 4.47
CA ASP A 289 -7.02 -37.45 3.12
C ASP A 289 -7.76 -36.35 2.33
N ASP A 290 -8.43 -35.42 3.02
CA ASP A 290 -9.05 -34.22 2.43
C ASP A 290 -8.04 -33.25 1.81
N CYS A 291 -6.73 -33.44 2.02
CA CYS A 291 -5.68 -32.62 1.42
C CYS A 291 -5.32 -33.02 -0.02
N LYS A 292 -5.82 -34.17 -0.51
CA LYS A 292 -5.37 -34.81 -1.75
C LYS A 292 -5.55 -33.97 -3.01
N ASP A 293 -6.70 -33.31 -3.16
CA ASP A 293 -7.12 -32.65 -4.41
C ASP A 293 -7.29 -31.13 -4.20
N LEU A 294 -6.50 -30.52 -3.30
CA LEU A 294 -6.55 -29.08 -3.00
C LEU A 294 -5.78 -28.24 -4.03
N ALA A 295 -6.44 -27.20 -4.55
CA ALA A 295 -5.85 -26.20 -5.43
C ALA A 295 -5.21 -25.06 -4.61
N GLU A 296 -4.35 -24.25 -5.23
CA GLU A 296 -3.76 -23.05 -4.61
C GLU A 296 -4.82 -21.93 -4.46
N THR A 297 -5.63 -22.02 -3.41
CA THR A 297 -6.65 -21.02 -3.05
C THR A 297 -6.85 -20.96 -1.53
N VAL A 298 -7.79 -20.12 -1.08
CA VAL A 298 -8.12 -19.92 0.33
C VAL A 298 -9.16 -20.94 0.80
N TYR A 299 -8.90 -21.60 1.93
CA TYR A 299 -9.81 -22.53 2.56
C TYR A 299 -10.06 -22.17 4.03
N GLN A 300 -11.29 -22.33 4.48
CA GLN A 300 -11.62 -22.43 5.89
C GLN A 300 -11.29 -23.86 6.36
N VAL A 301 -10.35 -23.99 7.30
CA VAL A 301 -9.90 -25.27 7.86
C VAL A 301 -10.26 -25.35 9.34
N LYS A 302 -10.76 -26.51 9.76
CA LYS A 302 -10.81 -26.93 11.17
C LYS A 302 -10.08 -28.25 11.37
N GLY A 303 -9.52 -28.42 12.56
CA GLY A 303 -8.95 -29.67 13.00
C GLY A 303 -8.01 -29.51 14.18
N GLN A 304 -6.98 -30.36 14.24
CA GLN A 304 -6.08 -30.46 15.39
C GLN A 304 -4.66 -30.03 15.04
N ARG A 305 -4.18 -28.96 15.68
CA ARG A 305 -2.84 -28.40 15.48
C ARG A 305 -1.85 -28.95 16.50
N ALA A 306 -0.70 -29.38 16.01
CA ALA A 306 0.46 -29.75 16.79
C ALA A 306 1.70 -29.07 16.18
N LYS A 307 2.17 -28.00 16.83
CA LYS A 307 3.17 -27.07 16.28
C LYS A 307 2.69 -26.45 14.96
N ASN A 308 3.44 -26.63 13.87
CA ASN A 308 3.10 -26.16 12.53
C ASN A 308 2.31 -27.19 11.69
N ARG A 309 1.97 -28.37 12.23
CA ARG A 309 1.16 -29.37 11.52
C ARG A 309 -0.29 -29.31 11.97
N VAL A 310 -1.22 -29.22 11.04
CA VAL A 310 -2.67 -29.26 11.30
C VAL A 310 -3.22 -30.54 10.68
N LYS A 311 -3.71 -31.44 11.51
CA LYS A 311 -4.53 -32.56 11.04
C LYS A 311 -5.90 -32.00 10.68
N VAL A 312 -6.27 -32.05 9.41
CA VAL A 312 -7.56 -31.57 8.90
C VAL A 312 -8.68 -32.51 9.36
N GLU A 313 -9.79 -31.93 9.82
CA GLU A 313 -11.04 -32.62 10.15
C GLU A 313 -12.23 -32.08 9.34
N GLU A 314 -12.16 -30.81 8.92
CA GLU A 314 -13.11 -30.19 7.99
C GLU A 314 -12.35 -29.13 7.17
N ILE A 315 -12.50 -29.15 5.84
CA ILE A 315 -11.94 -28.13 4.94
C ILE A 315 -12.99 -27.71 3.90
N LYS A 316 -13.13 -26.40 3.67
CA LYS A 316 -14.08 -25.81 2.72
C LYS A 316 -13.43 -24.62 2.00
N PRO A 317 -13.61 -24.42 0.68
CA PRO A 317 -13.12 -23.22 0.01
C PRO A 317 -13.79 -21.98 0.62
N ALA A 318 -13.01 -20.92 0.87
CA ALA A 318 -13.51 -19.72 1.57
C ALA A 318 -14.56 -18.94 0.76
N ASP A 319 -14.59 -19.12 -0.56
CA ASP A 319 -15.61 -18.61 -1.47
C ASP A 319 -17.05 -19.06 -1.09
N ALA A 320 -17.19 -20.12 -0.29
CA ALA A 320 -18.48 -20.62 0.20
C ALA A 320 -19.09 -19.82 1.36
N GLN A 321 -18.43 -18.78 1.90
CA GLN A 321 -18.95 -17.98 3.02
C GLN A 321 -19.05 -16.46 2.76
N ALA A 322 -18.87 -16.03 1.51
CA ALA A 322 -19.24 -14.68 1.05
C ALA A 322 -20.65 -14.65 0.38
N GLN A 323 -21.56 -15.53 0.80
CA GLN A 323 -22.93 -15.66 0.27
C GLN A 323 -24.02 -15.45 1.34
N SER A 324 -23.92 -14.33 2.05
CA SER A 324 -25.05 -13.62 2.67
C SER A 324 -24.59 -12.17 2.89
N GLU A 325 -25.02 -11.16 2.15
CA GLU A 325 -26.21 -11.01 1.32
C GLU A 325 -25.86 -10.45 -0.07
N THR A 326 -25.62 -11.32 -1.05
CA THR A 326 -25.70 -10.94 -2.47
C THR A 326 -26.78 -11.80 -3.10
N GLN A 327 -27.89 -11.18 -3.50
CA GLN A 327 -28.90 -11.86 -4.30
C GLN A 327 -28.29 -12.18 -5.66
N THR A 328 -27.80 -13.42 -5.83
CA THR A 328 -27.60 -14.01 -7.14
C THR A 328 -29.00 -14.22 -7.73
N GLU A 329 -29.56 -13.18 -8.35
CA GLU A 329 -30.73 -13.35 -9.19
C GLU A 329 -30.43 -14.44 -10.21
N ALA A 330 -31.31 -15.43 -10.29
CA ALA A 330 -31.26 -16.44 -11.33
C ALA A 330 -31.17 -15.75 -12.72
N PRO A 331 -30.60 -16.40 -13.75
CA PRO A 331 -30.78 -15.91 -15.11
C PRO A 331 -32.28 -15.66 -15.37
N PRO A 332 -32.65 -14.53 -16.01
CA PRO A 332 -34.05 -14.14 -16.14
C PRO A 332 -34.86 -15.27 -16.76
N GLN A 333 -35.94 -15.68 -16.10
CA GLN A 333 -36.84 -16.67 -16.69
C GLN A 333 -37.51 -16.06 -17.92
N ASP A 334 -37.86 -16.89 -18.92
CA ASP A 334 -38.38 -16.41 -20.20
C ASP A 334 -39.58 -15.46 -20.00
N GLY A 335 -39.41 -14.22 -20.46
CA GLY A 335 -40.41 -13.16 -20.31
C GLY A 335 -40.25 -12.28 -19.06
N GLN A 336 -39.18 -12.46 -18.26
CA GLN A 336 -38.89 -11.60 -17.11
C GLN A 336 -38.35 -10.23 -17.56
N ALA A 337 -38.91 -9.16 -16.99
CA ALA A 337 -38.40 -7.81 -17.13
C ALA A 337 -37.18 -7.61 -16.20
N VAL A 338 -36.06 -7.17 -16.77
CA VAL A 338 -34.80 -6.90 -16.08
C VAL A 338 -34.25 -5.53 -16.47
N THR A 339 -33.73 -4.78 -15.49
CA THR A 339 -33.12 -3.47 -15.72
C THR A 339 -31.61 -3.63 -15.91
N VAL A 340 -31.10 -3.04 -16.99
CA VAL A 340 -29.69 -3.14 -17.39
C VAL A 340 -29.12 -1.77 -17.75
N THR A 341 -27.83 -1.56 -17.51
CA THR A 341 -27.10 -0.38 -17.98
C THR A 341 -26.20 -0.76 -19.15
N ILE A 342 -26.39 -0.13 -20.31
CA ILE A 342 -25.62 -0.40 -21.52
C ILE A 342 -24.19 0.11 -21.36
N GLN A 343 -23.21 -0.78 -21.53
CA GLN A 343 -21.78 -0.49 -21.32
C GLN A 343 -21.01 -0.21 -22.62
N THR A 344 -21.58 -0.57 -23.77
CA THR A 344 -20.98 -0.34 -25.08
C THR A 344 -22.05 0.00 -26.09
N ALA A 345 -21.80 0.97 -26.98
CA ALA A 345 -22.69 1.22 -28.11
C ALA A 345 -23.02 -0.07 -28.92
N PRO A 346 -24.27 -0.26 -29.40
CA PRO A 346 -24.69 -1.42 -30.20
C PRO A 346 -23.86 -1.61 -31.47
N LYS A 347 -23.54 -2.87 -31.78
CA LYS A 347 -22.74 -3.28 -32.95
C LYS A 347 -23.49 -4.30 -33.79
N LYS A 348 -23.47 -4.09 -35.11
CA LYS A 348 -23.93 -5.05 -36.13
C LYS A 348 -22.79 -5.99 -36.49
N THR A 349 -23.05 -7.29 -36.47
CA THR A 349 -22.09 -8.34 -36.90
C THR A 349 -22.82 -9.46 -37.61
N ILE A 350 -22.21 -10.04 -38.64
CA ILE A 350 -22.80 -11.18 -39.36
C ILE A 350 -22.36 -12.48 -38.67
N ARG A 351 -23.32 -13.25 -38.16
CA ARG A 351 -23.11 -14.59 -37.58
C ARG A 351 -23.59 -15.63 -38.58
N SER A 352 -22.73 -16.59 -38.92
CA SER A 352 -23.17 -17.77 -39.69
C SER A 352 -23.69 -18.83 -38.73
N LYS A 353 -24.97 -19.19 -38.84
CA LYS A 353 -25.59 -20.29 -38.08
C LYS A 353 -26.20 -21.26 -39.09
N ASN A 354 -25.85 -22.54 -38.99
CA ASN A 354 -26.30 -23.61 -39.89
C ASN A 354 -26.12 -23.34 -41.40
N GLY A 355 -25.08 -22.59 -41.78
CA GLY A 355 -24.78 -22.25 -43.18
C GLY A 355 -25.53 -21.03 -43.74
N THR A 356 -26.38 -20.39 -42.94
CA THR A 356 -27.06 -19.14 -43.30
C THR A 356 -26.38 -17.97 -42.59
N ALA A 357 -26.14 -16.88 -43.30
CA ALA A 357 -25.57 -15.66 -42.74
C ALA A 357 -26.68 -14.76 -42.20
N GLU A 358 -26.73 -14.58 -40.88
CA GLU A 358 -27.70 -13.73 -40.18
C GLU A 358 -27.00 -12.48 -39.64
N GLU A 359 -27.61 -11.31 -39.82
CA GLU A 359 -27.12 -10.08 -39.19
C GLU A 359 -27.60 -10.02 -37.74
N VAL A 360 -26.68 -9.98 -36.79
CA VAL A 360 -26.96 -9.93 -35.36
C VAL A 360 -26.46 -8.61 -34.78
N VAL A 361 -27.37 -7.86 -34.15
CA VAL A 361 -27.04 -6.70 -33.35
C VAL A 361 -26.77 -7.13 -31.92
N TRP A 362 -25.70 -6.63 -31.30
CA TRP A 362 -25.35 -6.91 -29.91
C TRP A 362 -24.73 -5.71 -29.18
N CYS A 363 -24.83 -5.70 -27.86
CA CYS A 363 -24.09 -4.80 -26.97
C CYS A 363 -23.79 -5.48 -25.64
N ARG A 364 -22.75 -5.04 -24.93
CA ARG A 364 -22.54 -5.40 -23.52
C ARG A 364 -23.37 -4.52 -22.61
N ALA A 365 -23.92 -5.11 -21.57
CA ALA A 365 -24.65 -4.40 -20.52
C ALA A 365 -24.31 -4.95 -19.13
N LYS A 366 -24.55 -4.16 -18.10
CA LYS A 366 -24.46 -4.57 -16.69
C LYS A 366 -25.86 -4.92 -16.18
N LEU A 367 -26.02 -6.13 -15.63
CA LEU A 367 -27.24 -6.62 -14.97
C LEU A 367 -26.89 -6.93 -13.50
N GLY A 368 -27.33 -6.07 -12.59
CA GLY A 368 -26.85 -6.08 -11.20
C GLY A 368 -25.32 -5.88 -11.16
N ASP A 369 -24.60 -6.86 -10.62
CA ASP A 369 -23.13 -6.89 -10.64
C ASP A 369 -22.50 -7.76 -11.75
N ARG A 370 -23.32 -8.37 -12.62
CA ARG A 370 -22.84 -9.20 -13.73
C ARG A 370 -22.74 -8.41 -15.02
N GLN A 371 -21.77 -8.78 -15.87
CA GLN A 371 -21.68 -8.33 -17.25
C GLN A 371 -22.35 -9.38 -18.16
N VAL A 372 -23.25 -8.92 -19.03
CA VAL A 372 -24.03 -9.78 -19.95
C VAL A 372 -23.92 -9.24 -21.37
N LEU A 373 -24.05 -10.13 -22.35
CA LEU A 373 -24.07 -9.77 -23.77
C LEU A 373 -25.52 -9.83 -24.26
N LEU A 374 -26.09 -8.68 -24.56
CA LEU A 374 -27.42 -8.56 -25.13
C LEU A 374 -27.34 -8.77 -26.64
N ALA A 375 -28.27 -9.54 -27.20
CA ALA A 375 -28.47 -9.68 -28.64
C ALA A 375 -29.93 -9.37 -29.02
N GLY A 376 -30.14 -8.77 -30.20
CA GLY A 376 -31.47 -8.46 -30.74
C GLY A 376 -31.51 -7.12 -31.48
N GLU A 377 -32.34 -7.01 -32.52
CA GLU A 377 -32.41 -5.81 -33.38
C GLU A 377 -32.86 -4.55 -32.65
N LEU A 378 -33.69 -4.71 -31.62
CA LEU A 378 -34.21 -3.62 -30.77
C LEU A 378 -33.09 -2.83 -30.07
N LEU A 379 -31.89 -3.40 -29.95
CA LEU A 379 -30.74 -2.72 -29.34
C LEU A 379 -30.27 -1.49 -30.14
N LEU A 380 -30.57 -1.38 -31.45
CA LEU A 380 -30.07 -0.29 -32.30
C LEU A 380 -30.47 1.12 -31.85
N SER A 381 -31.54 1.27 -31.07
CA SER A 381 -31.98 2.56 -30.52
C SER A 381 -31.35 2.93 -29.18
N LEU A 382 -30.45 2.10 -28.63
CA LEU A 382 -29.84 2.33 -27.31
C LEU A 382 -28.46 3.00 -27.39
N ALA A 383 -28.19 3.86 -26.42
CA ALA A 383 -26.90 4.55 -26.26
C ALA A 383 -26.04 3.93 -25.15
N GLU A 384 -24.72 4.12 -25.25
CA GLU A 384 -23.77 3.78 -24.19
C GLU A 384 -24.03 4.64 -22.94
N GLY A 385 -24.05 4.02 -21.77
CA GLY A 385 -24.40 4.65 -20.49
C GLY A 385 -25.91 4.74 -20.20
N GLN A 386 -26.78 4.34 -21.14
CA GLN A 386 -28.22 4.33 -20.93
C GLN A 386 -28.64 3.15 -20.05
N THR A 387 -29.47 3.42 -19.03
CA THR A 387 -30.18 2.35 -18.29
C THR A 387 -31.55 2.15 -18.93
N VAL A 388 -31.94 0.89 -19.12
CA VAL A 388 -33.24 0.50 -19.68
C VAL A 388 -33.78 -0.76 -19.00
N THR A 389 -35.10 -0.87 -18.92
CA THR A 389 -35.78 -2.11 -18.55
C THR A 389 -36.15 -2.88 -19.82
N LEU A 390 -35.72 -4.14 -19.92
CA LEU A 390 -35.99 -4.98 -21.08
C LEU A 390 -36.59 -6.33 -20.67
N VAL A 391 -37.37 -6.94 -21.54
CA VAL A 391 -37.84 -8.31 -21.37
C VAL A 391 -36.84 -9.25 -22.04
N ALA A 392 -36.26 -10.13 -21.22
CA ALA A 392 -35.21 -11.05 -21.59
C ALA A 392 -35.74 -12.47 -21.78
N ALA A 393 -35.13 -13.20 -22.70
CA ALA A 393 -35.12 -14.66 -22.71
C ALA A 393 -33.69 -15.16 -22.51
N ALA A 394 -33.50 -16.04 -21.52
CA ALA A 394 -32.21 -16.66 -21.25
C ALA A 394 -31.95 -17.75 -22.29
N THR A 395 -31.07 -17.47 -23.25
CA THR A 395 -30.84 -18.42 -24.37
C THR A 395 -30.10 -19.69 -23.97
N GLY A 396 -29.44 -19.69 -22.80
CA GLY A 396 -28.47 -20.71 -22.41
C GLY A 396 -27.19 -20.70 -23.24
N GLU A 397 -27.10 -19.91 -24.31
CA GLU A 397 -25.86 -19.75 -25.09
C GLU A 397 -24.87 -18.87 -24.30
N LYS A 398 -23.60 -19.29 -24.31
CA LYS A 398 -22.47 -18.45 -23.89
C LYS A 398 -21.65 -18.05 -25.12
N ALA A 399 -21.14 -16.83 -25.12
CA ALA A 399 -20.16 -16.38 -26.09
C ALA A 399 -18.82 -17.12 -25.89
N ALA A 400 -17.93 -17.05 -26.88
CA ALA A 400 -16.66 -17.79 -26.87
C ALA A 400 -15.70 -17.41 -25.71
N ASN A 401 -15.96 -16.28 -25.06
CA ASN A 401 -15.26 -15.77 -23.87
C ASN A 401 -15.95 -16.15 -22.54
N GLY A 402 -17.04 -16.92 -22.58
CA GLY A 402 -17.82 -17.32 -21.41
C GLY A 402 -18.90 -16.34 -20.96
N GLU A 403 -19.04 -15.16 -21.59
CA GLU A 403 -20.12 -14.20 -21.32
C GLU A 403 -21.49 -14.81 -21.66
N GLU A 404 -22.49 -14.59 -20.83
CA GLU A 404 -23.86 -15.08 -21.04
C GLU A 404 -24.59 -14.25 -22.10
N ILE A 405 -25.22 -14.92 -23.07
CA ILE A 405 -25.97 -14.27 -24.15
C ILE A 405 -27.47 -14.23 -23.79
N ILE A 406 -28.00 -13.02 -23.66
CA ILE A 406 -29.41 -12.76 -23.40
C ILE A 406 -30.06 -12.21 -24.67
N ASN A 407 -31.15 -12.83 -25.12
CA ASN A 407 -31.90 -12.34 -26.27
C ASN A 407 -32.98 -11.36 -25.80
N VAL A 408 -33.02 -10.17 -26.39
CA VAL A 408 -33.93 -9.08 -26.01
C VAL A 408 -35.22 -9.19 -26.80
N GLN A 409 -36.32 -9.50 -26.13
CA GLN A 409 -37.64 -9.67 -26.76
C GLN A 409 -38.44 -8.36 -26.83
N GLU A 410 -38.35 -7.53 -25.79
CA GLU A 410 -39.05 -6.24 -25.68
C GLU A 410 -38.13 -5.24 -24.96
N ILE A 411 -38.17 -3.96 -25.33
CA ILE A 411 -37.58 -2.88 -24.54
C ILE A 411 -38.73 -2.04 -23.99
N ARG A 412 -38.82 -1.93 -22.67
CA ARG A 412 -39.78 -1.06 -21.99
C ARG A 412 -39.07 0.25 -21.71
N ALA A 413 -39.49 1.31 -22.40
CA ALA A 413 -39.07 2.65 -22.06
C ALA A 413 -39.56 3.00 -20.65
N ASP A 414 -38.68 3.56 -19.82
CA ASP A 414 -39.12 4.16 -18.56
C ASP A 414 -40.12 5.29 -18.87
N ALA A 415 -41.19 5.34 -18.09
CA ALA A 415 -42.08 6.49 -18.10
C ALA A 415 -41.32 7.69 -17.51
N ALA A 416 -41.35 8.81 -18.26
CA ALA A 416 -40.61 10.04 -17.94
C ALA A 416 -41.05 10.73 -16.64
#